data_AF-E1RI88-F1
#
_entry.id   AF-E1RI88-F1
#
_cell.length_a   1.000
_cell.length_b   1.000
_cell.length_c   1.000
_cell.angle_alpha   90.00
_cell.angle_beta   90.00
_cell.angle_gamma   90.00
#
_symmetry.space_group_name_H-M   'P 1'
#
loop_
_entity.id
_entity.type
_entity.pdbx_description
1 polymer ?
#
loop_
_entity_poly.entity_id
_entity_poly.type
_entity_poly.pdbx_seq_one_letter_code
_entity_poly.pdbx_strand_id
1 'polypeptide(L)'
;MKKIILSFLVLVIFALIFACGCTDSGSSSTSAGTTTATESAQGSGFSLSPTATDEIPSDYQVGAKAYKDPISAMINVEFTGGKGLYMTESVSTTVYLSDGSTVTESIEPQMGSDVEIQGTKGEDRVTVTATMQNGQSYKIFDEIIGYRD
;
A
#
# COMPACT_ATOMS: atom_id res chain seq x y z
N MET A 1 2.50 15.94 -56.82
CA MET A 1 3.60 16.00 -55.81
C MET A 1 3.09 15.92 -54.36
N LYS A 2 2.12 16.73 -53.94
CA LYS A 2 1.52 16.68 -52.56
C LYS A 2 0.95 15.31 -52.14
N LYS A 3 0.32 14.56 -53.05
CA LYS A 3 -0.23 13.22 -52.76
C LYS A 3 0.85 12.13 -52.60
N ILE A 4 2.01 12.31 -53.22
CA ILE A 4 3.16 11.39 -53.11
C ILE A 4 3.87 11.61 -51.76
N ILE A 5 4.00 12.87 -51.34
CA ILE A 5 4.56 13.25 -50.03
C ILE A 5 3.68 12.74 -48.88
N LEU A 6 2.36 12.82 -49.00
CA LEU A 6 1.43 12.32 -47.98
C LEU A 6 1.46 10.79 -47.86
N SER A 7 1.59 10.07 -48.98
CA SER A 7 1.71 8.61 -48.98
C SER A 7 3.02 8.13 -48.35
N PHE A 8 4.13 8.83 -48.61
CA PHE A 8 5.44 8.50 -48.03
C PHE A 8 5.48 8.78 -46.52
N LEU A 9 4.82 9.84 -46.05
CA LEU A 9 4.73 10.20 -44.63
C LEU A 9 3.92 9.15 -43.83
N VAL A 10 2.81 8.65 -44.40
CA VAL A 10 1.98 7.62 -43.75
C VAL A 10 2.70 6.26 -43.68
N LEU A 11 3.48 5.91 -44.71
CA LEU A 11 4.27 4.67 -44.72
C LEU A 11 5.40 4.67 -43.67
N VAL A 12 6.02 5.81 -43.42
CA VAL A 12 7.10 5.96 -42.42
C VAL A 12 6.56 5.90 -40.98
N ILE A 13 5.35 6.41 -40.73
CA ILE A 13 4.71 6.35 -39.41
C ILE A 13 4.27 4.93 -39.05
N PHE A 14 3.80 4.14 -40.03
CA PHE A 14 3.38 2.75 -39.79
C PHE A 14 4.55 1.81 -39.48
N ALA A 15 5.77 2.14 -39.91
CA ALA A 15 6.97 1.35 -39.68
C ALA A 15 7.56 1.50 -38.25
N LEU A 16 7.20 2.55 -37.51
CA LEU A 16 7.74 2.85 -36.17
C LEU A 16 7.00 2.15 -35.02
N ILE A 17 5.92 1.42 -35.28
CA ILE A 17 5.06 0.82 -34.24
C ILE A 17 5.46 -0.63 -33.91
N PHE A 18 6.42 -1.22 -34.63
CA PHE A 18 6.78 -2.65 -34.50
C PHE A 18 8.06 -2.97 -33.73
N ALA A 19 8.64 -2.01 -33.01
CA ALA A 19 9.85 -2.24 -32.22
C ALA A 19 9.66 -1.90 -30.75
N CYS A 20 9.07 -2.82 -29.99
CA CYS A 20 9.41 -3.10 -28.60
C CYS A 20 8.88 -4.49 -28.24
N GLY A 21 9.77 -5.49 -28.27
CA GLY A 21 9.54 -6.76 -27.62
C GLY A 21 10.01 -6.71 -26.16
N CYS A 22 9.31 -7.42 -25.29
CA CYS A 22 9.96 -8.19 -24.24
C CYS A 22 9.40 -9.62 -24.32
N THR A 23 10.31 -10.54 -24.60
CA THR A 23 10.18 -11.98 -24.39
C THR A 23 9.90 -12.24 -22.91
N ASP A 24 8.83 -12.96 -22.61
CA ASP A 24 8.82 -13.84 -21.44
C ASP A 24 8.29 -15.21 -21.88
N SER A 25 9.12 -16.24 -21.66
CA SER A 25 8.83 -17.63 -21.95
C SER A 25 8.33 -18.28 -20.67
N GLY A 26 7.02 -18.47 -20.56
CA GLY A 26 6.40 -19.23 -19.49
C GLY A 26 5.13 -19.92 -19.98
N SER A 27 5.20 -21.23 -20.17
CA SER A 27 4.11 -22.07 -20.67
C SER A 27 2.95 -22.24 -19.67
N SER A 28 1.74 -22.31 -20.23
CA SER A 28 0.58 -23.14 -19.86
C SER A 28 -0.14 -22.93 -18.51
N SER A 29 -1.36 -22.37 -18.53
CA SER A 29 -2.65 -23.09 -18.73
C SER A 29 -3.83 -22.47 -17.98
N THR A 30 -5.00 -22.55 -18.63
CA THR A 30 -6.36 -22.72 -18.06
C THR A 30 -7.14 -21.52 -17.51
N SER A 31 -8.38 -21.49 -17.99
CA SER A 31 -9.49 -20.56 -17.82
C SER A 31 -10.08 -20.50 -16.39
N ALA A 32 -10.43 -19.28 -16.00
CA ALA A 32 -11.56 -18.81 -15.17
C ALA A 32 -11.91 -19.55 -13.86
N GLY A 33 -11.63 -18.86 -12.76
CA GLY A 33 -12.28 -19.03 -11.45
C GLY A 33 -11.99 -17.81 -10.57
N THR A 34 -13.01 -17.02 -10.29
CA THR A 34 -12.97 -15.87 -9.38
C THR A 34 -12.64 -16.30 -7.95
N THR A 35 -11.55 -15.79 -7.41
CA THR A 35 -11.34 -15.48 -5.99
C THR A 35 -10.34 -14.33 -5.91
N THR A 36 -10.77 -13.17 -5.44
CA THR A 36 -9.87 -12.09 -5.02
C THR A 36 -9.07 -12.61 -3.83
N ALA A 37 -7.82 -13.00 -4.09
CA ALA A 37 -6.81 -13.19 -3.08
C ALA A 37 -5.81 -12.04 -3.24
N THR A 38 -5.71 -11.21 -2.20
CA THR A 38 -4.67 -10.18 -2.08
C THR A 38 -3.31 -10.87 -2.21
N GLU A 39 -2.58 -10.50 -3.24
CA GLU A 39 -1.25 -11.00 -3.57
C GLU A 39 -0.29 -10.63 -2.44
N SER A 40 0.13 -11.63 -1.65
CA SER A 40 1.20 -11.49 -0.67
C SER A 40 2.53 -11.38 -1.41
N ALA A 41 2.94 -10.16 -1.75
CA ALA A 41 4.28 -9.90 -2.26
C ALA A 41 5.29 -10.11 -1.12
N GLN A 42 5.83 -11.33 -1.01
CA GLN A 42 6.97 -11.63 -0.15
C GLN A 42 8.25 -11.04 -0.79
N GLY A 43 8.41 -9.72 -0.65
CA GLY A 43 9.61 -8.98 -1.00
C GLY A 43 10.49 -8.74 0.23
N SER A 44 11.81 -8.76 0.02
CA SER A 44 12.82 -8.35 1.01
C SER A 44 12.39 -7.07 1.75
N GLY A 45 11.90 -7.20 2.99
CA GLY A 45 11.28 -6.09 3.74
C GLY A 45 10.40 -6.47 4.94
N PHE A 46 10.10 -7.75 5.16
CA PHE A 46 9.39 -8.22 6.35
C PHE A 46 10.24 -8.07 7.63
N SER A 47 9.68 -7.42 8.65
CA SER A 47 10.29 -7.32 9.99
C SER A 47 9.20 -7.09 11.03
N LEU A 48 9.21 -7.88 12.10
CA LEU A 48 8.35 -7.66 13.27
C LEU A 48 8.93 -6.62 14.25
N SER A 49 10.19 -6.21 14.07
CA SER A 49 10.80 -5.16 14.89
C SER A 49 10.33 -3.77 14.42
N PRO A 50 9.78 -2.92 15.31
CA PRO A 50 9.43 -1.55 14.99
C PRO A 50 10.64 -0.72 14.57
N THR A 51 10.38 0.28 13.74
CA THR A 51 11.38 1.29 13.36
C THR A 51 10.94 2.67 13.84
N ALA A 52 11.88 3.62 13.91
CA ALA A 52 11.55 4.98 14.32
C ALA A 52 10.52 5.59 13.35
N THR A 53 9.48 6.23 13.89
CA THR A 53 8.56 7.10 13.15
C THR A 53 9.31 8.31 12.59
N ASP A 54 8.76 8.92 11.55
CA ASP A 54 9.42 10.05 10.91
C ASP A 54 9.25 11.34 11.72
N GLU A 55 10.22 12.25 11.60
CA GLU A 55 10.09 13.61 12.15
C GLU A 55 9.20 14.44 11.21
N ILE A 56 7.96 14.65 11.64
CA ILE A 56 6.93 15.30 10.82
C ILE A 56 6.98 16.82 11.07
N PRO A 57 7.07 17.66 10.02
CA PRO A 57 6.92 19.10 10.16
C PRO A 57 5.59 19.47 10.86
N SER A 58 5.59 20.53 11.67
CA SER A 58 4.43 20.88 12.50
C SER A 58 3.12 21.03 11.72
N ASP A 59 3.19 21.51 10.47
CA ASP A 59 2.02 21.72 9.61
C ASP A 59 1.43 20.42 9.05
N TYR A 60 2.21 19.33 9.03
CA TYR A 60 1.80 17.99 8.57
C TYR A 60 1.52 17.01 9.71
N GLN A 61 1.57 17.47 10.96
CA GLN A 61 1.47 16.60 12.12
C GLN A 61 0.10 15.91 12.19
N VAL A 62 0.10 14.58 12.05
CA VAL A 62 -1.05 13.69 12.19
C VAL A 62 -0.64 12.44 12.96
N GLY A 63 -1.61 11.69 13.48
CA GLY A 63 -1.36 10.48 14.26
C GLY A 63 -2.34 9.35 13.94
N ALA A 64 -1.97 8.15 14.38
CA ALA A 64 -2.81 6.96 14.36
C ALA A 64 -2.67 6.20 15.67
N LYS A 65 -3.59 5.27 15.92
CA LYS A 65 -3.52 4.33 17.02
C LYS A 65 -3.96 2.96 16.53
N ALA A 66 -3.45 1.92 17.16
CA ALA A 66 -3.85 0.54 16.86
C ALA A 66 -4.15 -0.22 18.14
N TYR A 67 -5.11 -1.13 18.06
CA TYR A 67 -5.49 -2.04 19.15
C TYR A 67 -5.76 -3.42 18.59
N LYS A 68 -5.36 -4.47 19.33
CA LYS A 68 -5.69 -5.86 19.00
C LYS A 68 -6.67 -6.40 20.00
N ASP A 69 -7.78 -6.93 19.50
CA ASP A 69 -8.78 -7.61 20.30
C ASP A 69 -8.21 -8.95 20.83
N PRO A 70 -8.24 -9.17 22.15
CA PRO A 70 -7.62 -10.32 22.80
C PRO A 70 -8.39 -11.63 22.63
N ILE A 71 -9.57 -11.63 22.00
CA ILE A 71 -10.39 -12.83 21.81
C ILE A 71 -10.36 -13.26 20.34
N SER A 72 -10.57 -12.31 19.44
CA SER A 72 -10.66 -12.51 17.99
C SER A 72 -9.33 -12.32 17.26
N ALA A 73 -8.32 -11.73 17.92
CA ALA A 73 -7.09 -11.27 17.29
C ALA A 73 -7.30 -10.24 16.17
N MET A 74 -8.48 -9.60 16.09
CA MET A 74 -8.74 -8.51 15.14
C MET A 74 -7.94 -7.28 15.55
N ILE A 75 -7.22 -6.70 14.59
CA ILE A 75 -6.45 -5.47 14.76
C ILE A 75 -7.30 -4.34 14.20
N ASN A 76 -7.72 -3.41 15.05
CA ASN A 76 -8.33 -2.16 14.66
C ASN A 76 -7.25 -1.08 14.57
N VAL A 77 -7.16 -0.41 13.42
CA VAL A 77 -6.24 0.71 13.19
C VAL A 77 -7.05 1.94 12.88
N GLU A 78 -6.95 2.96 13.72
CA GLU A 78 -7.71 4.21 13.60
C GLU A 78 -6.78 5.37 13.27
N PHE A 79 -7.16 6.17 12.28
CA PHE A 79 -6.52 7.44 11.98
C PHE A 79 -7.08 8.55 12.88
N THR A 80 -6.23 9.08 13.77
CA THR A 80 -6.65 10.06 14.79
C THR A 80 -6.61 11.52 14.31
N GLY A 81 -6.19 11.76 13.06
CA GLY A 81 -6.06 13.09 12.48
C GLY A 81 -4.94 13.91 13.11
N GLY A 82 -5.08 15.24 13.10
CA GLY A 82 -4.09 16.19 13.63
C GLY A 82 -4.11 17.53 12.91
N LYS A 83 -3.09 18.37 13.16
CA LYS A 83 -2.93 19.68 12.49
C LYS A 83 -2.82 19.53 10.96
N GLY A 84 -2.17 18.46 10.50
CA GLY A 84 -1.98 18.17 9.08
C GLY A 84 -3.16 17.49 8.38
N LEU A 85 -4.30 17.31 9.04
CA LEU A 85 -5.44 16.55 8.49
C LEU A 85 -5.88 17.10 7.13
N TYR A 86 -6.05 18.42 7.01
CA TYR A 86 -6.46 19.07 5.75
C TYR A 86 -5.44 18.93 4.61
N MET A 87 -4.19 18.60 4.93
CA MET A 87 -3.11 18.39 3.97
C MET A 87 -2.86 16.90 3.69
N THR A 88 -3.54 16.00 4.40
CA THR A 88 -3.41 14.55 4.22
C THR A 88 -4.19 14.14 2.98
N GLU A 89 -3.51 13.51 2.03
CA GLU A 89 -4.09 13.00 0.78
C GLU A 89 -4.55 11.55 0.93
N SER A 90 -3.76 10.70 1.59
CA SER A 90 -4.09 9.30 1.83
C SER A 90 -3.43 8.77 3.09
N VAL A 91 -4.04 7.73 3.66
CA VAL A 91 -3.50 7.01 4.82
C VAL A 91 -3.56 5.51 4.49
N SER A 92 -2.47 4.80 4.73
CA SER A 92 -2.42 3.35 4.61
C SER A 92 -1.80 2.73 5.84
N THR A 93 -2.27 1.52 6.16
CA THR A 93 -1.70 0.68 7.21
C THR A 93 -1.12 -0.57 6.58
N THR A 94 0.05 -0.97 7.06
CA THR A 94 0.69 -2.25 6.73
C THR A 94 0.90 -3.03 8.01
N VAL A 95 0.31 -4.21 8.08
CA VAL A 95 0.41 -5.12 9.21
C VAL A 95 1.30 -6.30 8.83
N TYR A 96 2.38 -6.47 9.56
CA TYR A 96 3.27 -7.63 9.48
C TYR A 96 2.80 -8.65 10.52
N LEU A 97 2.28 -9.76 10.02
CA LEU A 97 1.71 -10.82 10.83
C LEU A 97 2.80 -11.77 11.32
N SER A 98 2.64 -12.31 12.53
CA SER A 98 3.62 -13.23 13.11
C SER A 98 3.79 -14.55 12.32
N ASP A 99 2.84 -14.88 11.45
CA ASP A 99 2.88 -16.04 10.56
C ASP A 99 3.74 -15.82 9.30
N GLY A 100 4.27 -14.61 9.11
CA GLY A 100 5.09 -14.21 7.97
C GLY A 100 4.32 -13.50 6.87
N SER A 101 3.00 -13.41 6.96
CA SER A 101 2.18 -12.67 5.99
C SER A 101 2.24 -11.17 6.24
N THR A 102 1.91 -10.40 5.21
CA THR A 102 1.79 -8.94 5.30
C THR A 102 0.49 -8.52 4.64
N VAL A 103 -0.29 -7.71 5.36
CA VAL A 103 -1.58 -7.18 4.89
C VAL A 103 -1.46 -5.66 4.82
N THR A 104 -1.97 -5.05 3.75
CA THR A 104 -1.99 -3.59 3.60
C THR A 104 -3.38 -3.14 3.24
N GLU A 105 -3.89 -2.17 3.98
CA GLU A 105 -5.23 -1.60 3.80
C GLU A 105 -5.15 -0.07 3.74
N SER A 106 -6.11 0.54 3.03
CA SER A 106 -6.26 1.99 2.97
C SER A 106 -7.23 2.44 4.05
N ILE A 107 -6.90 3.50 4.78
CA ILE A 107 -7.78 4.16 5.73
C ILE A 107 -8.24 5.48 5.08
N GLU A 108 -9.52 5.82 5.22
CA GLU A 108 -9.98 7.13 4.77
C GLU A 108 -9.19 8.24 5.50
N PRO A 109 -8.72 9.29 4.81
CA PRO A 109 -7.96 10.39 5.43
C PRO A 109 -8.89 11.35 6.19
N GLN A 110 -9.76 10.79 7.04
CA GLN A 110 -10.71 11.51 7.89
C GLN A 110 -10.48 11.09 9.35
N MET A 111 -10.60 12.04 10.26
CA MET A 111 -10.41 11.78 11.69
C MET A 111 -11.45 10.78 12.19
N GLY A 112 -10.99 9.71 12.83
CA GLY A 112 -11.82 8.65 13.39
C GLY A 112 -12.16 7.54 12.41
N SER A 113 -11.70 7.61 11.15
CA SER A 113 -11.82 6.49 10.22
C SER A 113 -10.86 5.37 10.62
N ASP A 114 -11.33 4.14 10.49
CA ASP A 114 -10.61 2.94 10.91
C ASP A 114 -10.73 1.81 9.89
N VAL A 115 -9.87 0.82 10.04
CA VAL A 115 -9.93 -0.46 9.34
C VAL A 115 -9.70 -1.60 10.31
N GLU A 116 -10.35 -2.74 10.05
CA GLU A 116 -10.18 -3.97 10.79
C GLU A 116 -9.41 -4.99 9.95
N ILE A 117 -8.34 -5.53 10.52
CA ILE A 117 -7.47 -6.51 9.86
C ILE A 117 -7.39 -7.74 10.75
N GLN A 118 -7.57 -8.93 10.17
CA GLN A 118 -7.37 -10.17 10.91
C GLN A 118 -5.89 -10.32 11.27
N GLY A 119 -5.59 -10.22 12.57
CA GLY A 119 -4.26 -10.48 13.13
C GLY A 119 -4.03 -11.95 13.47
N THR A 120 -2.86 -12.22 14.03
CA THR A 120 -2.50 -13.52 14.61
C THR A 120 -2.70 -13.52 16.13
N LYS A 121 -2.69 -14.73 16.71
CA LYS A 121 -2.61 -14.90 18.18
C LYS A 121 -1.22 -14.58 18.76
N GLY A 122 -0.28 -14.11 17.93
CA GLY A 122 1.05 -13.69 18.34
C GLY A 122 1.18 -12.17 18.44
N GLU A 123 2.43 -11.72 18.34
CA GLU A 123 2.79 -10.32 18.21
C GLU A 123 2.81 -9.93 16.73
N ASP A 124 2.01 -8.93 16.36
CA ASP A 124 1.98 -8.40 15.00
C ASP A 124 2.49 -6.96 15.03
N ARG A 125 3.21 -6.54 14.00
CA ARG A 125 3.68 -5.16 13.89
C ARG A 125 2.75 -4.38 12.98
N VAL A 126 2.29 -3.23 13.45
CA VAL A 126 1.42 -2.33 12.71
C VAL A 126 2.19 -1.07 12.36
N THR A 127 2.23 -0.74 11.07
CA THR A 127 2.81 0.49 10.56
C THR A 127 1.74 1.31 9.87
N VAL A 128 1.66 2.60 10.15
CA VAL A 128 0.75 3.53 9.45
C VAL A 128 1.55 4.62 8.77
N THR A 129 1.26 4.85 7.50
CA THR A 129 1.88 5.89 6.67
C THR A 129 0.81 6.87 6.19
N ALA A 130 1.05 8.16 6.39
CA ALA A 130 0.23 9.24 5.83
C ALA A 130 0.99 9.91 4.68
N THR A 131 0.34 10.04 3.54
CA THR A 131 0.84 10.81 2.39
C THR A 131 0.14 12.15 2.34
N MET A 132 0.93 13.22 2.26
CA MET A 132 0.45 14.60 2.18
C MET A 132 0.26 15.01 0.72
N GLN A 133 -0.57 16.03 0.48
CA GLN A 133 -0.86 16.58 -0.86
C GLN A 133 0.37 17.11 -1.63
N ASN A 134 1.49 17.31 -0.93
CA ASN A 134 2.77 17.66 -1.55
C ASN A 134 3.56 16.43 -2.06
N GLY A 135 2.98 15.23 -1.94
CA GLY A 135 3.58 13.95 -2.32
C GLY A 135 4.58 13.37 -1.31
N GLN A 136 4.77 13.99 -0.14
CA GLN A 136 5.61 13.45 0.93
C GLN A 136 4.83 12.45 1.78
N SER A 137 5.44 11.32 2.08
CA SER A 137 4.88 10.29 2.96
C SER A 137 5.65 10.22 4.26
N TYR A 138 4.92 10.09 5.37
CA TYR A 138 5.46 10.01 6.72
C TYR A 138 4.92 8.78 7.43
N LYS A 139 5.81 7.99 8.02
CA LYS A 139 5.48 6.92 8.95
C LYS A 139 5.07 7.52 10.29
N ILE A 140 3.76 7.55 10.53
CA ILE A 140 3.14 8.22 11.68
C ILE A 140 2.91 7.29 12.87
N PHE A 141 2.95 5.98 12.65
CA PHE A 141 2.79 4.95 13.67
C PHE A 141 3.60 3.71 13.27
N ASP A 142 4.28 3.08 14.23
CA ASP A 142 5.04 1.86 14.02
C ASP A 142 5.25 1.15 15.37
N GLU A 143 4.39 0.19 15.69
CA GLU A 143 4.42 -0.51 16.98
C GLU A 143 4.12 -2.00 16.84
N ILE A 144 4.64 -2.80 17.78
CA ILE A 144 4.18 -4.19 17.99
C ILE A 144 2.92 -4.15 18.85
N ILE A 145 1.87 -4.77 18.36
CA ILE A 145 0.64 -5.01 19.10
C ILE A 145 0.55 -6.51 19.42
N GLY A 146 0.71 -6.84 20.70
CA GLY A 146 0.61 -8.21 21.21
C GLY A 146 -0.84 -8.67 21.42
N TYR A 147 -1.04 -9.98 21.34
CA TYR A 147 -2.21 -10.62 21.91
C TYR A 147 -2.10 -10.57 23.44
N ARG A 148 -3.07 -9.95 24.12
CA ARG A 148 -3.09 -9.86 25.58
C ARG A 148 -4.12 -10.86 26.11
N ASP A 149 -3.72 -11.79 26.97
CA ASP A 149 -4.64 -12.73 27.63
C ASP A 149 -5.44 -12.08 28.77
#